data_AF-A0A9E4KAE4-F1
#
_entry.id   AF-A0A9E4KAE4-F1
#
_cell.length_a   1.000
_cell.length_b   1.000
_cell.length_c   1.000
_cell.angle_alpha   90.00
_cell.angle_beta   90.00
_cell.angle_gamma   90.00
#
_symmetry.space_group_name_H-M   'P 1'
#
loop_
_entity.id
_entity.type
_entity.pdbx_description
1 polymer ?
#
loop_
_entity_poly.entity_id
_entity_poly.type
_entity_poly.pdbx_seq_one_letter_code
_entity_poly.pdbx_strand_id
1 'polypeptide(L)'
;ISPGYPGLFESMPITYDTAFGGVDNFHENERKHSAWMSNPVGCGYHKQLAQELVDGSPMPNTEELRRPISMPNGTYAPMAFGPLGRGWDPRRELAGTYDQEWIDNNFPFLPPDFKEAYYQAAPVDQQIPYLQGGERVFLENLTPEGQTSFDLPQIEIPVVFFYKNGEQLQQRAVIDTLVLEPDEGVFTLTWRVALPLKKSMFEISQVLAGRKPRGWWRARRLGKTYYPSLADLVADKQATGEA
;
A
#
# COMPACT_ATOMS: atom_id res chain seq x y z
N ILE A 1 29.02 10.57 22.41
CA ILE A 1 28.32 10.62 21.10
C ILE A 1 27.19 11.63 21.27
N SER A 2 27.13 12.65 20.42
CA SER A 2 26.09 13.68 20.44
C SER A 2 25.67 13.99 19.01
N PRO A 3 24.42 14.40 18.77
CA PRO A 3 23.98 14.86 17.47
C PRO A 3 24.84 16.00 16.91
N GLY A 4 25.04 16.02 15.60
CA GLY A 4 25.62 17.16 14.90
C GLY A 4 24.65 18.33 14.79
N TYR A 5 25.11 19.45 14.24
CA TYR A 5 24.22 20.57 13.90
C TYR A 5 23.37 20.22 12.67
N PRO A 6 22.06 20.55 12.66
CA PRO A 6 21.24 20.37 11.47
C PRO A 6 21.76 21.26 10.34
N GLY A 7 21.89 20.68 9.14
CA GLY A 7 22.18 21.44 7.93
C GLY A 7 20.98 22.28 7.50
N LEU A 8 21.23 23.42 6.86
CA LEU A 8 20.18 24.17 6.16
C LEU A 8 19.78 23.42 4.89
N PHE A 9 18.48 23.41 4.59
CA PHE A 9 17.94 22.83 3.36
C PHE A 9 16.78 23.67 2.82
N GLU A 10 16.58 23.64 1.51
CA GLU A 10 15.39 24.20 0.85
C GLU A 10 14.33 23.12 0.61
N SER A 11 14.77 21.91 0.25
CA SER A 11 13.94 20.72 0.07
C SER A 11 14.69 19.48 0.55
N MET A 12 13.95 18.49 1.05
CA MET A 12 14.51 17.25 1.57
C MET A 12 13.52 16.09 1.39
N PRO A 13 13.97 14.92 0.90
CA PRO A 13 13.10 13.75 0.79
C PRO A 13 12.68 13.25 2.18
N ILE A 14 11.42 12.81 2.30
CA ILE A 14 10.86 12.20 3.52
C ILE A 14 10.66 10.71 3.27
N THR A 15 11.78 10.00 3.22
CA THR A 15 11.86 8.59 2.79
C THR A 15 12.52 7.71 3.85
N TYR A 16 12.25 6.40 3.79
CA TYR A 16 12.77 5.47 4.80
C TYR A 16 14.29 5.36 4.84
N ASP A 17 15.01 5.63 3.75
CA ASP A 17 16.48 5.63 3.71
C ASP A 17 17.11 6.79 4.48
N THR A 18 16.36 7.86 4.75
CA THR A 18 16.80 9.00 5.57
C THR A 18 16.16 9.04 6.96
N ALA A 19 15.34 8.04 7.31
CA ALA A 19 14.74 7.88 8.63
C ALA A 19 15.58 6.92 9.52
N PHE A 20 15.30 6.92 10.83
CA PHE A 20 16.04 6.08 11.78
C PHE A 20 16.01 4.60 11.40
N GLY A 21 17.18 3.96 11.39
CA GLY A 21 17.33 2.54 11.12
C GLY A 21 18.66 2.24 10.45
N GLY A 22 18.66 1.21 9.61
CA GLY A 22 19.82 0.78 8.85
C GLY A 22 20.50 -0.48 9.41
N VAL A 23 21.63 -0.81 8.78
CA VAL A 23 22.49 -1.94 9.14
C VAL A 23 23.77 -1.40 9.77
N ASP A 24 24.06 -1.83 11.00
CA ASP A 24 25.35 -1.61 11.66
C ASP A 24 26.28 -2.78 11.34
N ASN A 25 27.13 -2.59 10.34
CA ASN A 25 28.13 -3.57 9.88
C ASN A 25 29.57 -3.02 9.95
N PHE A 26 29.80 -1.93 10.69
CA PHE A 26 31.09 -1.25 10.75
C PHE A 26 32.14 -1.98 11.60
N HIS A 27 31.71 -2.82 12.54
CA HIS A 27 32.62 -3.56 13.40
C HIS A 27 33.32 -4.70 12.64
N GLU A 28 34.63 -4.92 12.83
CA GLU A 28 35.41 -5.95 12.12
C GLU A 28 34.86 -7.38 12.32
N ASN A 29 34.46 -7.72 13.55
CA ASN A 29 33.78 -8.98 13.84
C ASN A 29 32.31 -8.98 13.37
N GLU A 30 32.02 -9.74 12.32
CA GLU A 30 30.68 -9.93 11.73
C GLU A 30 29.59 -10.37 12.73
N ARG A 31 29.96 -11.09 13.80
CA ARG A 31 28.99 -11.50 14.83
C ARG A 31 28.42 -10.34 15.64
N LYS A 32 29.07 -9.17 15.55
CA LYS A 32 28.58 -7.94 16.18
C LYS A 32 27.76 -7.07 15.22
N HIS A 33 27.64 -7.47 13.95
CA HIS A 33 26.78 -6.79 13.01
C HIS A 33 25.32 -6.94 13.44
N SER A 34 24.52 -5.94 13.13
CA SER A 34 23.09 -5.94 13.45
C SER A 34 22.33 -5.06 12.48
N ALA A 35 21.02 -5.25 12.39
CA ALA A 35 20.15 -4.42 11.58
C ALA A 35 18.95 -3.98 12.40
N TRP A 36 18.53 -2.72 12.22
CA TRP A 36 17.27 -2.24 12.74
C TRP A 36 16.14 -2.75 11.83
N MET A 37 15.61 -3.93 12.12
CA MET A 37 14.70 -4.62 11.20
C MET A 37 13.34 -3.92 11.03
N SER A 38 13.01 -2.93 11.85
CA SER A 38 11.86 -2.04 11.61
C SER A 38 12.07 -1.09 10.41
N ASN A 39 13.32 -0.77 10.08
CA ASN A 39 13.71 -0.01 8.88
C ASN A 39 15.17 -0.33 8.50
N PRO A 40 15.47 -1.48 7.86
CA PRO A 40 16.84 -1.90 7.57
C PRO A 40 17.53 -1.09 6.47
N VAL A 41 16.79 -0.22 5.77
CA VAL A 41 17.34 0.64 4.72
C VAL A 41 17.66 2.06 5.20
N GLY A 42 17.28 2.40 6.43
CA GLY A 42 17.47 3.73 7.02
C GLY A 42 18.91 4.02 7.44
N CYS A 43 19.05 5.07 8.25
CA CYS A 43 20.34 5.54 8.76
C CYS A 43 20.31 5.84 10.27
N GLY A 44 21.49 6.08 10.85
CA GLY A 44 21.64 6.50 12.25
C GLY A 44 21.58 5.39 13.30
N TYR A 45 21.25 4.15 12.95
CA TYR A 45 21.35 3.03 13.88
C TYR A 45 22.78 2.51 14.01
N HIS A 46 23.29 2.51 15.25
CA HIS A 46 24.53 1.82 15.60
C HIS A 46 24.33 1.09 16.93
N LYS A 47 24.58 -0.21 16.94
CA LYS A 47 24.59 -1.02 18.16
C LYS A 47 25.91 -0.88 18.90
N GLN A 48 27.01 -0.79 18.16
CA GLN A 48 28.34 -0.54 18.72
C GLN A 48 28.63 0.96 18.79
N LEU A 49 29.10 1.45 19.94
CA LEU A 49 29.29 2.88 20.23
C LEU A 49 30.75 3.33 20.28
N ALA A 50 31.69 2.52 19.78
CA ALA A 50 33.07 2.96 19.66
C ALA A 50 33.15 4.14 18.69
N GLN A 51 33.95 5.15 19.03
CA GLN A 51 33.94 6.44 18.32
C GLN A 51 34.23 6.26 16.83
N GLU A 52 35.21 5.44 16.49
CA GLU A 52 35.62 5.09 15.13
C GLU A 52 34.53 4.39 14.30
N LEU A 53 33.48 3.85 14.93
CA LEU A 53 32.37 3.19 14.26
C LEU A 53 31.16 4.11 14.03
N VAL A 54 31.10 5.26 14.72
CA VAL A 54 29.93 6.15 14.74
C VAL A 54 30.26 7.54 14.23
N ASP A 55 31.48 8.04 14.44
CA ASP A 55 31.85 9.40 14.09
C ASP A 55 31.75 9.63 12.57
N GLY A 56 31.12 10.74 12.18
CA GLY A 56 30.83 11.06 10.78
C GLY A 56 29.71 10.24 10.12
N SER A 57 29.05 9.32 10.83
CA SER A 57 27.87 8.61 10.28
C SER A 57 26.68 9.55 10.07
N PRO A 58 25.85 9.31 9.04
CA PRO A 58 24.69 10.15 8.78
C PRO A 58 23.64 9.99 9.89
N MET A 59 23.05 11.12 10.28
CA MET A 59 21.90 11.15 11.17
C MET A 59 20.58 11.05 10.39
N PRO A 60 19.51 10.53 11.02
CA PRO A 60 18.17 10.60 10.46
C PRO A 60 17.70 12.04 10.32
N ASN A 61 16.96 12.31 9.24
CA ASN A 61 16.37 13.61 8.94
C ASN A 61 15.04 13.84 9.68
N THR A 62 14.41 12.77 10.12
CA THR A 62 13.06 12.75 10.68
C THR A 62 13.04 11.98 12.00
N GLU A 63 12.18 12.43 12.91
CA GLU A 63 12.03 11.83 14.23
C GLU A 63 10.58 11.92 14.70
N GLU A 64 10.23 11.09 15.68
CA GLU A 64 8.89 11.09 16.27
C GLU A 64 8.66 12.39 17.06
N LEU A 65 7.46 12.96 16.93
CA LEU A 65 7.11 14.20 17.60
C LEU A 65 7.32 14.07 19.12
N ARG A 66 8.10 15.00 19.70
CA ARG A 66 8.46 15.03 21.14
C ARG A 66 9.32 13.85 21.60
N ARG A 67 9.94 13.10 20.70
CA ARG A 67 10.88 12.03 21.02
C ARG A 67 12.14 12.13 20.15
N PRO A 68 13.03 13.08 20.49
CA PRO A 68 14.20 13.32 19.67
C PRO A 68 15.20 12.17 19.70
N ILE A 69 15.89 11.97 18.57
CA ILE A 69 16.91 10.94 18.44
C ILE A 69 18.20 11.45 19.08
N SER A 70 18.51 10.93 20.27
CA SER A 70 19.66 11.39 21.08
C SER A 70 20.85 10.44 21.05
N MET A 71 20.63 9.17 20.70
CA MET A 71 21.62 8.10 20.76
C MET A 71 21.40 7.11 19.61
N PRO A 72 22.46 6.65 18.92
CA PRO A 72 22.30 5.77 17.75
C PRO A 72 21.91 4.32 18.12
N ASN A 73 22.09 3.91 19.38
CA ASN A 73 21.64 2.60 19.89
C ASN A 73 20.28 2.66 20.60
N GLY A 74 19.56 3.78 20.50
CA GLY A 74 18.24 3.92 21.08
C GLY A 74 17.17 3.14 20.30
N THR A 75 15.96 3.16 20.82
CA THR A 75 14.77 2.59 20.16
C THR A 75 13.89 3.72 19.69
N TYR A 76 13.81 3.94 18.38
CA TYR A 76 12.99 4.97 17.76
C TYR A 76 12.18 4.40 16.59
N ALA A 77 11.01 4.97 16.36
CA ALA A 77 10.21 4.67 15.19
C ALA A 77 10.85 5.35 13.95
N PRO A 78 10.97 4.65 12.81
CA PRO A 78 11.32 5.28 11.55
C PRO A 78 10.16 6.17 11.08
N MET A 79 10.38 7.49 11.03
CA MET A 79 9.36 8.44 10.58
C MET A 79 9.57 8.78 9.11
N ALA A 80 8.75 8.26 8.22
CA ALA A 80 8.80 8.57 6.79
C ALA A 80 7.44 8.32 6.14
N PHE A 81 7.29 8.75 4.88
CA PHE A 81 6.13 8.39 4.07
C PHE A 81 6.47 7.28 3.08
N GLY A 82 5.46 6.47 2.76
CA GLY A 82 5.58 5.42 1.75
C GLY A 82 5.43 4.00 2.30
N PRO A 83 5.52 2.99 1.43
CA PRO A 83 5.24 1.61 1.79
C PRO A 83 6.38 0.97 2.59
N LEU A 84 6.02 0.16 3.58
CA LEU A 84 6.96 -0.67 4.34
C LEU A 84 7.37 -1.93 3.56
N GLY A 85 8.65 -2.31 3.66
CA GLY A 85 9.18 -3.55 3.10
C GLY A 85 8.56 -4.80 3.74
N ARG A 86 8.31 -5.84 2.93
CA ARG A 86 7.70 -7.11 3.40
C ARG A 86 8.52 -7.82 4.49
N GLY A 87 9.85 -7.70 4.42
CA GLY A 87 10.78 -8.32 5.37
C GLY A 87 11.06 -7.48 6.62
N TRP A 88 10.44 -6.31 6.75
CA TRP A 88 10.63 -5.43 7.91
C TRP A 88 9.72 -5.86 9.05
N ASP A 89 10.13 -5.66 10.30
CA ASP A 89 9.42 -6.16 11.49
C ASP A 89 7.91 -5.90 11.48
N PRO A 90 7.41 -4.69 11.14
CA PRO A 90 5.96 -4.43 11.15
C PRO A 90 5.13 -5.36 10.27
N ARG A 91 5.75 -5.94 9.23
CA ARG A 91 5.11 -6.88 8.31
C ARG A 91 5.58 -8.30 8.54
N ARG A 92 6.87 -8.52 8.77
CA ARG A 92 7.49 -9.84 8.97
C ARG A 92 6.77 -10.63 10.08
N GLU A 93 6.41 -9.98 11.17
CA GLU A 93 5.71 -10.60 12.30
C GLU A 93 4.28 -11.06 11.97
N LEU A 94 3.70 -10.59 10.86
CA LEU A 94 2.35 -10.94 10.39
C LEU A 94 2.36 -12.09 9.37
N ALA A 95 3.53 -12.48 8.88
CA ALA A 95 3.67 -13.52 7.87
C ALA A 95 3.37 -14.94 8.39
N GLY A 96 3.29 -15.12 9.71
CA GLY A 96 3.13 -16.42 10.34
C GLY A 96 4.41 -17.26 10.33
N THR A 97 4.28 -18.52 10.74
CA THR A 97 5.41 -19.42 11.00
C THR A 97 5.58 -20.43 9.86
N TYR A 98 6.76 -20.44 9.23
CA TYR A 98 7.13 -21.35 8.13
C TYR A 98 8.24 -22.32 8.57
N ASP A 99 7.90 -23.28 9.42
CA ASP A 99 8.80 -24.31 9.93
C ASP A 99 8.51 -25.69 9.31
N GLN A 100 9.11 -26.76 9.87
CA GLN A 100 8.91 -28.12 9.37
C GLN A 100 7.46 -28.59 9.53
N GLU A 101 6.75 -28.14 10.56
CA GLU A 101 5.33 -28.48 10.76
C GLU A 101 4.46 -27.90 9.64
N TRP A 102 4.74 -26.65 9.24
CA TRP A 102 4.11 -26.05 8.06
C TRP A 102 4.42 -26.83 6.78
N ILE A 103 5.67 -27.26 6.57
CA ILE A 103 6.06 -28.07 5.40
C ILE A 103 5.27 -29.37 5.36
N ASP A 104 5.17 -30.08 6.48
CA ASP A 104 4.59 -31.41 6.54
C ASP A 104 3.05 -31.38 6.45
N ASN A 105 2.40 -30.32 6.94
CA ASN A 105 0.94 -30.32 7.16
C ASN A 105 0.17 -29.20 6.45
N ASN A 106 0.81 -28.09 6.04
CA ASN A 106 0.12 -26.91 5.52
C ASN A 106 0.53 -26.53 4.09
N PHE A 107 1.77 -26.84 3.68
CA PHE A 107 2.24 -26.58 2.32
C PHE A 107 1.26 -27.15 1.27
N PRO A 108 0.91 -26.39 0.21
CA PRO A 108 1.46 -25.10 -0.22
C PRO A 108 0.65 -23.86 0.24
N PHE A 109 -0.21 -23.99 1.26
CA PHE A 109 -1.05 -22.90 1.75
C PHE A 109 -0.33 -22.00 2.78
N LEU A 110 -0.91 -20.83 3.05
CA LEU A 110 -0.44 -19.93 4.11
C LEU A 110 -0.49 -20.64 5.48
N PRO A 111 0.44 -20.32 6.40
CA PRO A 111 0.43 -20.91 7.72
C PRO A 111 -0.81 -20.50 8.52
N PRO A 112 -1.28 -21.31 9.49
CA PRO A 112 -2.51 -21.04 10.24
C PRO A 112 -2.49 -19.73 11.04
N ASP A 113 -1.31 -19.25 11.43
CA ASP A 113 -1.08 -18.01 12.17
C ASP A 113 -0.82 -16.78 11.27
N PHE A 114 -0.92 -16.94 9.94
CA PHE A 114 -0.82 -15.83 8.99
C PHE A 114 -1.91 -14.79 9.26
N LYS A 115 -1.52 -13.51 9.32
CA LYS A 115 -2.44 -12.38 9.48
C LYS A 115 -2.54 -11.61 8.18
N GLU A 116 -3.77 -11.44 7.66
CA GLU A 116 -4.00 -10.71 6.39
C GLU A 116 -3.44 -9.27 6.39
N ALA A 117 -3.31 -8.66 7.57
CA ALA A 117 -2.63 -7.38 7.75
C ALA A 117 -1.19 -7.36 7.21
N TYR A 118 -0.55 -8.52 6.99
CA TYR A 118 0.73 -8.64 6.27
C TYR A 118 0.71 -7.95 4.90
N TYR A 119 -0.45 -7.97 4.21
CA TYR A 119 -0.62 -7.34 2.91
C TYR A 119 -0.74 -5.81 2.98
N GLN A 120 -1.00 -5.24 4.16
CA GLN A 120 -1.01 -3.79 4.36
C GLN A 120 0.42 -3.26 4.34
N ALA A 121 0.74 -2.46 3.33
CA ALA A 121 2.05 -1.85 3.17
C ALA A 121 2.14 -0.47 3.83
N ALA A 122 1.00 0.19 4.08
CA ALA A 122 0.99 1.47 4.77
C ALA A 122 1.46 1.32 6.23
N PRO A 123 2.34 2.21 6.71
CA PRO A 123 2.69 2.31 8.13
C PRO A 123 1.45 2.50 9.03
N VAL A 124 1.52 2.05 10.29
CA VAL A 124 0.35 2.06 11.20
C VAL A 124 -0.19 3.46 11.44
N ASP A 125 0.68 4.46 11.52
CA ASP A 125 0.34 5.88 11.65
C ASP A 125 -0.25 6.50 10.38
N GLN A 126 -0.19 5.80 9.25
CA GLN A 126 -0.75 6.18 7.96
C GLN A 126 -1.98 5.32 7.58
N GLN A 127 -2.46 4.50 8.50
CA GLN A 127 -3.68 3.71 8.33
C GLN A 127 -4.85 4.44 8.97
N ILE A 128 -5.92 4.63 8.19
CA ILE A 128 -7.16 5.26 8.61
C ILE A 128 -8.35 4.35 8.24
N PRO A 129 -9.55 4.57 8.82
CA PRO A 129 -10.76 3.94 8.31
C PRO A 129 -10.94 4.21 6.81
N TYR A 130 -11.65 3.30 6.11
CA TYR A 130 -11.88 3.46 4.67
C TYR A 130 -12.48 4.84 4.33
N LEU A 131 -11.88 5.49 3.34
CA LEU A 131 -12.36 6.76 2.82
C LEU A 131 -13.74 6.57 2.18
N GLN A 132 -14.59 7.58 2.32
CA GLN A 132 -15.95 7.65 1.79
C GLN A 132 -16.03 8.51 0.52
N GLY A 133 -15.03 9.34 0.26
CA GLY A 133 -15.04 10.37 -0.78
C GLY A 133 -15.65 11.67 -0.25
N GLY A 134 -15.17 12.81 -0.77
CA GLY A 134 -15.55 14.15 -0.30
C GLY A 134 -14.72 14.67 0.87
N GLU A 135 -13.80 13.87 1.43
CA GLU A 135 -12.89 14.34 2.47
C GLU A 135 -11.96 15.45 1.93
N ARG A 136 -11.69 16.44 2.78
CA ARG A 136 -10.68 17.47 2.52
C ARG A 136 -9.29 16.90 2.84
N VAL A 137 -8.39 16.94 1.86
CA VAL A 137 -6.95 16.69 2.06
C VAL A 137 -6.25 18.02 2.24
N PHE A 138 -5.36 18.10 3.23
CA PHE A 138 -4.51 19.26 3.49
C PHE A 138 -3.05 18.80 3.64
N LEU A 139 -2.17 19.44 2.88
CA LEU A 139 -0.74 19.21 2.87
C LEU A 139 -0.03 20.49 3.28
N GLU A 140 0.85 20.39 4.27
CA GLU A 140 1.66 21.51 4.78
C GLU A 140 3.14 21.18 4.63
N ASN A 141 3.87 22.06 3.92
CA ASN A 141 5.28 21.93 3.57
C ASN A 141 5.63 20.63 2.83
N LEU A 142 4.66 20.05 2.12
CA LEU A 142 4.84 18.88 1.25
C LEU A 142 4.73 19.25 -0.25
N THR A 143 4.62 20.54 -0.55
CA THR A 143 4.57 21.09 -1.91
C THR A 143 5.32 22.44 -1.94
N PRO A 144 5.82 22.89 -3.10
CA PRO A 144 6.50 24.19 -3.22
C PRO A 144 5.65 25.39 -2.80
N GLU A 145 4.32 25.29 -2.87
CA GLU A 145 3.38 26.33 -2.45
C GLU A 145 3.29 26.47 -0.91
N GLY A 146 3.88 25.54 -0.17
CA GLY A 146 3.85 25.50 1.30
C GLY A 146 2.53 25.00 1.87
N GLN A 147 1.39 25.37 1.30
CA GLN A 147 0.08 24.85 1.68
C GLN A 147 -0.75 24.47 0.45
N THR A 148 -1.15 23.20 0.38
CA THR A 148 -1.97 22.66 -0.71
C THR A 148 -3.15 21.91 -0.14
N SER A 149 -4.34 22.10 -0.72
CA SER A 149 -5.53 21.37 -0.28
C SER A 149 -6.56 21.19 -1.38
N PHE A 150 -7.26 20.05 -1.33
CA PHE A 150 -8.25 19.63 -2.32
C PHE A 150 -9.26 18.68 -1.70
N ASP A 151 -10.40 18.49 -2.36
CA ASP A 151 -11.44 17.56 -1.92
C ASP A 151 -11.35 16.28 -2.74
N LEU A 152 -11.45 15.13 -2.06
CA LEU A 152 -11.52 13.85 -2.74
C LEU A 152 -12.82 13.74 -3.55
N PRO A 153 -12.78 13.20 -4.78
CA PRO A 153 -13.99 13.04 -5.57
C PRO A 153 -14.91 12.00 -4.95
N GLN A 154 -16.22 12.27 -4.94
CA GLN A 154 -17.22 11.33 -4.45
C GLN A 154 -17.71 10.44 -5.59
N ILE A 155 -17.01 9.32 -5.80
CA ILE A 155 -17.31 8.36 -6.89
C ILE A 155 -17.71 7.02 -6.28
N GLU A 156 -18.93 6.56 -6.61
CA GLU A 156 -19.38 5.21 -6.29
C GLU A 156 -19.03 4.23 -7.41
N ILE A 157 -18.30 3.17 -7.06
CA ILE A 157 -17.99 2.05 -7.96
C ILE A 157 -18.79 0.81 -7.53
N PRO A 158 -20.00 0.58 -8.08
CA PRO A 158 -20.70 -0.68 -7.87
C PRO A 158 -19.98 -1.80 -8.62
N VAL A 159 -19.91 -2.98 -8.00
CA VAL A 159 -19.34 -4.19 -8.59
C VAL A 159 -20.38 -5.29 -8.56
N VAL A 160 -20.55 -5.99 -9.67
CA VAL A 160 -21.45 -7.14 -9.79
C VAL A 160 -20.66 -8.37 -10.17
N PHE A 161 -20.71 -9.39 -9.31
CA PHE A 161 -20.17 -10.71 -9.55
C PHE A 161 -21.27 -11.61 -10.12
N PHE A 162 -20.98 -12.26 -11.25
CA PHE A 162 -21.89 -13.20 -11.90
C PHE A 162 -21.38 -14.62 -11.70
N TYR A 163 -22.13 -15.42 -10.92
CA TYR A 163 -21.82 -16.82 -10.73
C TYR A 163 -22.24 -17.66 -11.93
N LYS A 164 -21.56 -18.78 -12.17
CA LYS A 164 -21.90 -19.73 -13.24
C LYS A 164 -23.29 -20.36 -13.09
N ASN A 165 -23.82 -20.41 -11.86
CA ASN A 165 -25.18 -20.89 -11.58
C ASN A 165 -26.27 -19.86 -11.92
N GLY A 166 -25.91 -18.67 -12.41
CA GLY A 166 -26.83 -17.58 -12.75
C GLY A 166 -27.10 -16.59 -11.61
N GLU A 167 -26.61 -16.86 -10.39
CA GLU A 167 -26.70 -15.93 -9.27
C GLU A 167 -25.86 -14.67 -9.51
N GLN A 168 -26.31 -13.55 -8.93
CA GLN A 168 -25.63 -12.27 -8.99
C GLN A 168 -25.44 -11.73 -7.59
N LEU A 169 -24.22 -11.30 -7.29
CA LEU A 169 -23.91 -10.60 -6.06
C LEU A 169 -23.47 -9.19 -6.41
N GLN A 170 -24.24 -8.21 -5.96
CA GLN A 170 -23.87 -6.80 -6.06
C GLN A 170 -23.19 -6.35 -4.77
N GLN A 171 -22.02 -5.74 -4.90
CA GLN A 171 -21.28 -5.13 -3.81
C GLN A 171 -20.87 -3.70 -4.20
N ARG A 172 -20.51 -2.91 -3.20
CA ARG A 172 -19.89 -1.60 -3.38
C ARG A 172 -18.41 -1.74 -3.06
N ALA A 173 -17.55 -1.29 -3.96
CA ALA A 173 -16.13 -1.20 -3.65
C ALA A 173 -15.88 -0.01 -2.72
N VAL A 174 -15.01 -0.21 -1.72
CA VAL A 174 -14.58 0.84 -0.77
C VAL A 174 -13.34 1.52 -1.31
N ILE A 175 -13.13 2.80 -0.97
CA ILE A 175 -11.85 3.46 -1.24
C ILE A 175 -10.85 2.91 -0.21
N ASP A 176 -10.00 2.01 -0.69
CA ASP A 176 -9.07 1.23 0.13
C ASP A 176 -7.73 1.94 0.30
N THR A 177 -7.27 2.65 -0.74
CA THR A 177 -5.96 3.30 -0.75
C THR A 177 -6.05 4.69 -1.38
N LEU A 178 -5.45 5.67 -0.71
CA LEU A 178 -5.10 6.97 -1.27
C LEU A 178 -3.57 7.05 -1.35
N VAL A 179 -3.05 7.30 -2.55
CA VAL A 179 -1.64 7.59 -2.78
C VAL A 179 -1.53 9.06 -3.16
N LEU A 180 -0.62 9.77 -2.51
CA LEU A 180 -0.31 11.17 -2.81
C LEU A 180 1.08 11.23 -3.42
N GLU A 181 1.21 11.93 -4.55
CA GLU A 181 2.47 12.21 -5.24
C GLU A 181 2.59 13.74 -5.36
N PRO A 182 2.93 14.44 -4.26
CA PRO A 182 2.84 15.90 -4.20
C PRO A 182 3.73 16.61 -5.21
N ASP A 183 4.93 16.07 -5.46
CA ASP A 183 5.90 16.61 -6.43
C ASP A 183 5.33 16.61 -7.87
N GLU A 184 4.46 15.64 -8.19
CA GLU A 184 3.79 15.52 -9.50
C GLU A 184 2.42 16.23 -9.52
N GLY A 185 1.93 16.70 -8.37
CA GLY A 185 0.60 17.28 -8.23
C GLY A 185 -0.53 16.27 -8.51
N VAL A 186 -0.27 14.97 -8.29
CA VAL A 186 -1.20 13.88 -8.59
C VAL A 186 -1.55 13.12 -7.32
N PHE A 187 -2.77 12.60 -7.27
CA PHE A 187 -3.16 11.57 -6.30
C PHE A 187 -3.88 10.43 -7.01
N THR A 188 -3.78 9.23 -6.43
CA THR A 188 -4.44 8.02 -6.91
C THR A 188 -5.36 7.45 -5.84
N LEU A 189 -6.60 7.12 -6.24
CA LEU A 189 -7.56 6.40 -5.41
C LEU A 189 -7.74 4.98 -5.92
N THR A 190 -7.69 4.00 -5.02
CA THR A 190 -7.97 2.59 -5.32
C THR A 190 -9.27 2.17 -4.68
N TRP A 191 -10.24 1.73 -5.50
CA TRP A 191 -11.45 1.07 -5.02
C TRP A 191 -11.24 -0.44 -4.97
N ARG A 192 -11.55 -1.07 -3.83
CA ARG A 192 -11.40 -2.52 -3.64
C ARG A 192 -12.70 -3.18 -3.17
N VAL A 193 -12.93 -4.39 -3.68
CA VAL A 193 -13.93 -5.33 -3.19
C VAL A 193 -13.32 -6.73 -3.22
N ALA A 194 -13.65 -7.55 -2.22
CA ALA A 194 -13.20 -8.93 -2.15
C ALA A 194 -14.41 -9.88 -2.09
N LEU A 195 -14.29 -11.01 -2.79
CA LEU A 195 -15.29 -12.07 -2.80
C LEU A 195 -14.59 -13.41 -2.49
N PRO A 196 -14.80 -13.98 -1.28
CA PRO A 196 -14.30 -15.31 -0.97
C PRO A 196 -14.99 -16.36 -1.85
N LEU A 197 -14.19 -17.17 -2.54
CA LEU A 197 -14.70 -18.27 -3.36
C LEU A 197 -14.96 -19.51 -2.51
N LYS A 198 -16.04 -20.24 -2.78
CA LYS A 198 -16.49 -21.36 -1.91
C LYS A 198 -16.27 -22.75 -2.51
N LYS A 199 -16.52 -22.92 -3.81
CA LYS A 199 -16.50 -24.25 -4.45
C LYS A 199 -15.30 -24.44 -5.37
N SER A 200 -14.99 -23.43 -6.17
CA SER A 200 -13.96 -23.51 -7.20
C SER A 200 -13.50 -22.11 -7.62
N MET A 201 -12.25 -21.99 -8.05
CA MET A 201 -11.74 -20.76 -8.68
C MET A 201 -12.52 -20.33 -9.94
N PHE A 202 -13.33 -21.24 -10.51
CA PHE A 202 -14.13 -21.00 -11.71
C PHE A 202 -15.61 -20.72 -11.43
N GLU A 203 -16.02 -20.49 -10.17
CA GLU A 203 -17.44 -20.27 -9.86
C GLU A 203 -17.97 -18.90 -10.33
N ILE A 204 -17.08 -17.94 -10.54
CA ILE A 204 -17.38 -16.63 -11.13
C ILE A 204 -17.16 -16.70 -12.65
N SER A 205 -18.19 -16.37 -13.41
CA SER A 205 -18.16 -16.30 -14.87
C SER A 205 -17.76 -14.92 -15.38
N GLN A 206 -18.12 -13.87 -14.64
CA GLN A 206 -17.85 -12.49 -15.03
C GLN A 206 -17.89 -11.57 -13.81
N VAL A 207 -17.12 -10.49 -13.88
CA VAL A 207 -17.20 -9.35 -12.97
C VAL A 207 -17.49 -8.10 -13.78
N LEU A 208 -18.44 -7.29 -13.33
CA LEU A 208 -18.73 -5.97 -13.87
C LEU A 208 -18.36 -4.92 -12.83
N ALA A 209 -17.38 -4.07 -13.13
CA ALA A 209 -17.10 -2.87 -12.36
C ALA A 209 -17.76 -1.65 -13.02
N GLY A 210 -18.44 -0.85 -12.22
CA GLY A 210 -19.12 0.37 -12.65
C GLY A 210 -20.58 0.17 -13.06
N ARG A 211 -21.21 1.27 -13.47
CA ARG A 211 -22.63 1.31 -13.83
C ARG A 211 -22.85 0.96 -15.30
N LYS A 212 -23.91 0.22 -15.59
CA LYS A 212 -24.41 -0.03 -16.95
C LYS A 212 -25.84 0.49 -17.11
N PRO A 213 -26.22 0.99 -18.30
CA PRO A 213 -27.55 1.51 -18.54
C PRO A 213 -28.61 0.40 -18.46
N ARG A 214 -29.88 0.77 -18.21
CA ARG A 214 -31.01 -0.18 -18.13
C ARG A 214 -31.12 -1.08 -19.37
N GLY A 215 -30.84 -0.53 -20.54
CA GLY A 215 -30.85 -1.28 -21.81
C GLY A 215 -29.84 -2.43 -21.84
N TRP A 216 -28.64 -2.23 -21.26
CA TRP A 216 -27.62 -3.27 -21.16
C TRP A 216 -28.08 -4.42 -20.26
N TRP A 217 -28.66 -4.10 -19.10
CA TRP A 217 -29.23 -5.09 -18.19
C TRP A 217 -30.37 -5.89 -18.83
N ARG A 218 -31.24 -5.22 -19.60
CA ARG A 218 -32.32 -5.88 -20.34
C ARG A 218 -31.78 -6.80 -21.43
N ALA A 219 -30.82 -6.34 -22.23
CA ALA A 219 -30.21 -7.13 -23.29
C ALA A 219 -29.54 -8.39 -22.72
N ARG A 220 -28.75 -8.25 -21.66
CA ARG A 220 -28.12 -9.37 -20.95
C ARG A 220 -29.14 -10.41 -20.46
N ARG A 221 -30.23 -9.97 -19.81
CA ARG A 221 -31.28 -10.86 -19.32
C ARG A 221 -31.95 -11.65 -20.45
N LEU A 222 -32.05 -11.04 -21.63
CA LEU A 222 -32.65 -11.65 -22.82
C LEU A 222 -31.62 -12.44 -23.66
N GLY A 223 -30.37 -12.56 -23.23
CA GLY A 223 -29.30 -13.19 -24.02
C GLY A 223 -28.99 -12.44 -25.32
N LYS A 224 -29.26 -11.14 -25.38
CA LYS A 224 -29.05 -10.29 -26.56
C LYS A 224 -27.78 -9.43 -26.41
N THR A 225 -27.11 -9.17 -27.53
CA THR A 225 -26.03 -8.17 -27.59
C THR A 225 -26.61 -6.78 -27.33
N TYR A 226 -25.91 -5.99 -26.50
CA TYR A 226 -26.24 -4.58 -26.27
C TYR A 226 -25.39 -3.69 -27.16
N TYR A 227 -26.05 -2.82 -27.91
CA TYR A 227 -25.39 -1.76 -28.68
C TYR A 227 -25.69 -0.41 -28.02
N PRO A 228 -24.67 0.37 -27.64
CA PRO A 228 -24.86 1.70 -27.05
C PRO A 228 -25.60 2.67 -27.99
N SER A 229 -25.41 2.53 -29.30
CA SER A 229 -26.06 3.32 -30.34
C SER A 229 -26.40 2.48 -31.57
N LEU A 230 -27.21 3.06 -32.48
CA LEU A 230 -27.49 2.43 -33.78
C LEU A 230 -26.22 2.32 -34.64
N ALA A 231 -25.30 3.29 -34.52
CA ALA A 231 -24.03 3.26 -35.23
C ALA A 231 -23.18 2.04 -34.81
N ASP A 232 -23.16 1.71 -33.51
CA ASP A 232 -22.45 0.53 -33.01
C ASP A 232 -23.07 -0.78 -33.53
N LEU A 233 -24.41 -0.85 -33.64
CA LEU A 233 -25.10 -2.00 -34.24
C LEU A 233 -24.74 -2.18 -35.72
N VAL A 234 -24.73 -1.09 -36.49
CA VAL A 234 -24.42 -1.12 -37.92
C VAL A 234 -22.96 -1.53 -38.13
N ALA A 235 -22.04 -0.99 -37.34
CA ALA A 235 -20.61 -1.33 -37.41
C ALA A 235 -20.38 -2.82 -37.12
N ASP A 236 -21.05 -3.38 -36.10
CA ASP A 236 -20.95 -4.80 -35.76
C ASP A 236 -21.49 -5.70 -36.88
N LYS A 237 -22.66 -5.38 -37.45
CA LYS A 237 -23.22 -6.13 -38.59
C LYS A 237 -22.33 -6.11 -39.84
N GLN A 238 -21.70 -4.97 -40.10
CA GLN A 238 -20.73 -4.86 -41.20
C GLN A 238 -19.48 -5.70 -40.94
N ALA A 239 -19.04 -5.81 -39.69
CA ALA A 239 -17.90 -6.63 -39.30
C ALA A 239 -18.18 -8.14 -39.32
N THR A 240 -19.41 -8.56 -38.98
CA THR A 240 -19.82 -9.98 -38.98
C THR A 240 -20.31 -10.50 -40.33
N GLY A 241 -20.45 -9.63 -41.33
CA GLY A 241 -20.90 -10.00 -42.68
C GLY A 241 -22.40 -10.30 -42.77
N GLU A 242 -23.18 -9.87 -41.77
CA GLU A 242 -24.64 -10.07 -41.71
C GLU A 242 -25.45 -8.89 -42.32
N ALA A 243 -24.88 -8.20 -43.30
CA ALA A 243 -25.53 -7.06 -43.96
C ALA A 243 -26.69 -7.49 -44.87
#